data_AF-A0A9W4GPE2-F1
#
_entry.id   AF-A0A9W4GPE2-F1
#
_cell.length_a   1.000
_cell.length_b   1.000
_cell.length_c   1.000
_cell.angle_alpha   90.00
_cell.angle_beta   90.00
_cell.angle_gamma   90.00
#
_symmetry.space_group_name_H-M   'P 1'
#
loop_
_entity.id
_entity.type
_entity.pdbx_description
1 polymer ?
#
loop_
_entity_poly.entity_id
_entity_poly.type
_entity_poly.pdbx_seq_one_letter_code
_entity_poly.pdbx_strand_id
1 'polypeptide(L)'
;MTEQHPAPAAPPTPPAVPPVAPARSKERRDLIIAGALLAVAALAGGGYALFGSGSGGGKPAARSAATAAPGHTAARSYGVTAGGTHYGDLGELLLPPQPMLKQGPDVEQYGNDTVLDAAQAKAMAEGGDGAADLSAKERRQADAELDAMHIKGAALRTFRRFDGSDTYAITIVQVGNKLAAGAAPEAFRKLSQGSDVFGRGPAVPGHPHAVCVVPGSAAASGDDWLQGMYCQATEGDLMVTFRVEGPRVNRSQAVALMAKQLDRIQAPGEGV
;
A
#
# COMPACT_ATOMS: atom_id res chain seq x y z
N MET A 1 1.60 -66.38 63.87
CA MET A 1 0.88 -65.87 62.68
C MET A 1 1.26 -64.42 62.58
N THR A 2 2.19 -64.08 61.68
CA THR A 2 2.79 -62.74 61.62
C THR A 2 2.29 -62.06 60.36
N GLU A 3 1.44 -61.05 60.54
CA GLU A 3 0.87 -60.18 59.51
C GLU A 3 1.96 -59.35 58.81
N GLN A 4 1.95 -59.34 57.49
CA GLN A 4 2.72 -58.44 56.64
C GLN A 4 2.01 -57.08 56.57
N HIS A 5 2.63 -56.02 57.08
CA HIS A 5 2.22 -54.65 56.83
C HIS A 5 2.86 -54.15 55.51
N PRO A 6 2.09 -53.58 54.56
CA PRO A 6 2.63 -53.07 53.31
C PRO A 6 3.31 -51.71 53.50
N ALA A 7 4.36 -51.47 52.69
CA ALA A 7 5.13 -50.22 52.66
C ALA A 7 4.31 -49.02 52.14
N PRO A 8 4.61 -47.79 52.58
CA PRO A 8 3.87 -46.60 52.16
C PRO A 8 4.17 -46.22 50.70
N ALA A 9 3.12 -45.83 49.98
CA ALA A 9 3.19 -45.39 48.59
C ALA A 9 3.93 -44.05 48.44
N ALA A 10 4.75 -43.93 47.39
CA ALA A 10 5.46 -42.71 47.04
C ALA A 10 4.50 -41.58 46.61
N PRO A 11 4.85 -40.30 46.87
CA PRO A 11 4.00 -39.17 46.50
C PRO A 11 3.92 -38.97 44.98
N PRO A 12 2.79 -38.45 44.45
CA PRO A 12 2.61 -38.22 43.02
C PRO A 12 3.52 -37.11 42.51
N THR A 13 4.09 -37.32 41.33
CA THR A 13 4.92 -36.35 40.60
C THR A 13 4.06 -35.15 40.14
N PRO A 14 4.51 -33.89 40.30
CA PRO A 14 3.75 -32.74 39.80
C PRO A 14 3.69 -32.73 38.27
N PRO A 15 2.60 -32.20 37.67
CA PRO A 15 2.44 -32.13 36.22
C PRO A 15 3.50 -31.21 35.60
N ALA A 16 4.05 -31.64 34.47
CA ALA A 16 4.99 -30.86 33.69
C ALA A 16 4.33 -29.56 33.19
N VAL A 17 4.94 -28.41 33.51
CA VAL A 17 4.53 -27.11 33.00
C VAL A 17 4.81 -27.08 31.49
N PRO A 18 3.83 -26.74 30.63
CA PRO A 18 4.08 -26.64 29.20
C PRO A 18 5.08 -25.51 28.91
N PRO A 19 5.96 -25.66 27.90
CA PRO A 19 6.91 -24.62 27.54
C PRO A 19 6.16 -23.34 27.18
N VAL A 20 6.51 -22.24 27.85
CA VAL A 20 6.03 -20.90 27.53
C VAL A 20 6.42 -20.62 26.08
N ALA A 21 5.42 -20.43 25.22
CA ALA A 21 5.64 -20.06 23.82
C ALA A 21 6.54 -18.80 23.77
N PRO A 22 7.54 -18.74 22.86
CA PRO A 22 8.46 -17.61 22.81
C PRO A 22 7.67 -16.31 22.63
N ALA A 23 7.92 -15.35 23.50
CA ALA A 23 7.33 -14.02 23.42
C ALA A 23 7.63 -13.45 22.03
N ARG A 24 6.57 -13.21 21.23
CA ARG A 24 6.69 -12.57 19.91
C ARG A 24 7.41 -11.24 20.11
N SER A 25 8.59 -11.08 19.51
CA SER A 25 9.50 -9.97 19.79
C SER A 25 8.84 -8.62 19.49
N LYS A 26 9.09 -7.63 20.35
CA LYS A 26 8.61 -6.24 20.21
C LYS A 26 8.98 -5.65 18.84
N GLU A 27 10.17 -6.00 18.33
CA GLU A 27 10.67 -5.63 17.00
C GLU A 27 9.70 -6.02 15.88
N ARG A 28 9.11 -7.22 15.91
CA ARG A 28 8.15 -7.64 14.89
C ARG A 28 6.86 -6.82 14.94
N ARG A 29 6.52 -6.31 16.12
CA ARG A 29 5.30 -5.52 16.36
C ARG A 29 5.51 -4.06 15.96
N ASP A 30 6.68 -3.52 16.25
CA ASP A 30 7.10 -2.18 15.85
C ASP A 30 7.28 -2.11 14.31
N LEU A 31 7.84 -3.15 13.68
CA LEU A 31 7.90 -3.29 12.21
C LEU A 31 6.52 -3.46 11.54
N ILE A 32 5.51 -3.93 12.26
CA ILE A 32 4.13 -4.02 11.75
C ILE A 32 3.43 -2.65 11.85
N ILE A 33 3.67 -1.90 12.92
CA ILE A 33 3.13 -0.54 13.09
C ILE A 33 3.74 0.40 12.03
N ALA A 34 5.03 0.21 11.73
CA ALA A 34 5.76 0.79 10.60
C ALA A 34 5.07 0.64 9.26
N GLY A 35 4.82 -0.61 8.85
CA GLY A 35 4.15 -0.89 7.59
C GLY A 35 2.75 -0.26 7.50
N ALA A 36 2.04 -0.13 8.63
CA ALA A 36 0.69 0.45 8.70
C ALA A 36 0.67 1.99 8.65
N LEU A 37 1.70 2.68 9.12
CA LEU A 37 1.80 4.14 9.02
C LEU A 37 2.23 4.58 7.61
N LEU A 38 3.10 3.81 6.98
CA LEU A 38 3.55 4.01 5.59
C LEU A 38 2.48 3.72 4.54
N ALA A 39 1.66 2.71 4.82
CA ALA A 39 0.40 2.44 4.16
C ALA A 39 -0.50 3.70 4.08
N VAL A 40 -0.54 4.51 5.14
CA VAL A 40 -1.33 5.74 5.22
C VAL A 40 -0.56 6.93 4.64
N ALA A 41 0.76 7.02 4.83
CA ALA A 41 1.56 8.13 4.33
C ALA A 41 1.78 8.10 2.80
N ALA A 42 1.78 6.92 2.18
CA ALA A 42 1.76 6.73 0.73
C ALA A 42 0.40 7.05 0.07
N LEU A 43 -0.54 7.64 0.82
CA LEU A 43 -1.78 8.21 0.30
C LEU A 43 -1.60 9.61 -0.29
N ALA A 44 -0.39 10.18 -0.29
CA ALA A 44 -0.09 11.46 -0.95
C ALA A 44 -0.82 11.61 -2.32
N GLY A 45 -1.64 12.65 -2.45
CA GLY A 45 -2.26 13.05 -3.73
C GLY A 45 -3.80 13.09 -3.81
N GLY A 46 -4.54 12.94 -2.72
CA GLY A 46 -5.99 13.15 -2.72
C GLY A 46 -6.42 13.81 -1.42
N GLY A 47 -7.36 14.74 -1.46
CA GLY A 47 -7.80 15.43 -0.25
C GLY A 47 -8.54 14.50 0.72
N TYR A 48 -7.84 13.92 1.70
CA TYR A 48 -8.40 13.83 3.05
C TYR A 48 -7.61 14.79 3.93
N ALA A 49 -7.73 16.09 3.59
CA ALA A 49 -7.69 17.11 4.62
C ALA A 49 -8.89 16.84 5.52
N LEU A 50 -8.64 16.41 6.76
CA LEU A 50 -9.72 16.37 7.75
C LEU A 50 -10.32 17.77 7.96
N PHE A 51 -9.69 18.87 7.53
CA PHE A 51 -10.34 20.18 7.37
C PHE A 51 -9.62 21.05 6.31
N GLY A 52 -10.39 21.74 5.44
CA GLY A 52 -10.05 23.08 4.90
C GLY A 52 -9.34 23.22 3.54
N SER A 53 -10.14 23.47 2.49
CA SER A 53 -9.97 24.32 1.29
C SER A 53 -8.58 24.73 0.75
N GLY A 54 -8.37 24.53 -0.56
CA GLY A 54 -7.37 25.28 -1.34
C GLY A 54 -7.32 24.91 -2.83
N SER A 55 -7.73 25.84 -3.70
CA SER A 55 -7.72 25.72 -5.18
C SER A 55 -6.38 26.12 -5.80
N GLY A 56 -5.94 25.42 -6.85
CA GLY A 56 -4.80 25.85 -7.69
C GLY A 56 -4.93 25.38 -9.13
N GLY A 57 -5.06 26.33 -10.07
CA GLY A 57 -5.16 26.07 -11.50
C GLY A 57 -3.81 26.19 -12.21
N GLY A 58 -3.49 25.23 -13.07
CA GLY A 58 -2.32 25.23 -13.95
C GLY A 58 -2.71 24.91 -15.40
N LYS A 59 -2.11 25.63 -16.35
CA LYS A 59 -2.36 25.55 -17.80
C LYS A 59 -1.62 24.36 -18.45
N PRO A 60 -2.16 23.76 -19.53
CA PRO A 60 -1.60 22.54 -20.13
C PRO A 60 -0.38 22.82 -21.02
N ALA A 61 0.63 21.95 -20.95
CA ALA A 61 1.70 21.81 -21.94
C ALA A 61 1.41 20.65 -22.91
N ALA A 62 1.96 20.75 -24.13
CA ALA A 62 1.52 20.04 -25.33
C ALA A 62 1.88 18.54 -25.40
N ARG A 63 1.02 17.79 -26.12
CA ARG A 63 1.08 16.35 -26.40
C ARG A 63 2.22 15.99 -27.36
N SER A 64 2.86 14.85 -27.10
CA SER A 64 3.48 14.01 -28.14
C SER A 64 2.68 12.71 -28.27
N ALA A 65 2.32 12.37 -29.50
CA ALA A 65 1.53 11.18 -29.83
C ALA A 65 2.44 9.95 -29.96
N ALA A 66 1.99 8.82 -29.43
CA ALA A 66 2.60 7.51 -29.65
C ALA A 66 1.86 6.74 -30.74
N THR A 67 2.62 6.23 -31.71
CA THR A 67 2.15 5.27 -32.72
C THR A 67 2.38 3.85 -32.20
N ALA A 68 1.36 3.01 -32.26
CA ALA A 68 1.45 1.58 -31.94
C ALA A 68 1.90 0.76 -33.16
N ALA A 69 2.75 -0.24 -32.93
CA ALA A 69 2.93 -1.38 -33.84
C ALA A 69 3.07 -2.69 -33.03
N PRO A 70 2.60 -3.84 -33.55
CA PRO A 70 2.45 -5.07 -32.77
C PRO A 70 3.56 -6.11 -32.97
N GLY A 71 3.80 -6.91 -31.93
CA GLY A 71 4.07 -8.35 -32.05
C GLY A 71 5.52 -8.82 -31.99
N HIS A 72 6.01 -9.14 -30.79
CA HIS A 72 6.81 -10.32 -30.40
C HIS A 72 6.99 -10.22 -28.87
N THR A 73 6.77 -11.30 -28.10
CA THR A 73 7.00 -11.28 -26.64
C THR A 73 8.50 -11.30 -26.39
N ALA A 74 9.15 -10.16 -26.65
CA ALA A 74 10.42 -9.84 -26.04
C ALA A 74 10.23 -9.99 -24.53
N ALA A 75 11.25 -10.52 -23.85
CA ALA A 75 11.34 -10.37 -22.40
C ALA A 75 11.07 -8.90 -22.10
N ARG A 76 10.02 -8.62 -21.31
CA ARG A 76 9.64 -7.23 -20.99
C ARG A 76 10.88 -6.54 -20.44
N SER A 77 11.11 -5.28 -20.77
CA SER A 77 12.24 -4.48 -20.24
C SER A 77 12.14 -4.20 -18.75
N TYR A 78 10.95 -4.46 -18.17
CA TYR A 78 10.62 -4.25 -16.77
C TYR A 78 9.83 -5.43 -16.19
N GLY A 79 9.85 -5.57 -14.86
CA GLY A 79 9.06 -6.56 -14.13
C GLY A 79 9.66 -6.86 -12.76
N VAL A 80 9.17 -7.90 -12.10
CA VAL A 80 9.73 -8.42 -10.85
C VAL A 80 10.30 -9.82 -11.08
N THR A 81 11.56 -10.01 -10.68
CA THR A 81 12.23 -11.33 -10.73
C THR A 81 11.66 -12.29 -9.69
N ALA A 82 11.91 -13.59 -9.85
CA ALA A 82 11.54 -14.61 -8.85
C ALA A 82 12.16 -14.34 -7.45
N GLY A 83 13.31 -13.66 -7.40
CA GLY A 83 13.94 -13.20 -6.14
C GLY A 83 13.28 -11.96 -5.53
N GLY A 84 12.17 -11.48 -6.13
CA GLY A 84 11.40 -10.33 -5.68
C GLY A 84 12.15 -9.01 -5.86
N THR A 85 13.11 -8.92 -6.78
CA THR A 85 13.74 -7.63 -7.14
C THR A 85 13.17 -7.18 -8.46
N HIS A 86 12.70 -5.94 -8.55
CA HIS A 86 12.27 -5.38 -9.80
C HIS A 86 13.44 -5.05 -10.72
N TYR A 87 13.16 -4.98 -12.02
CA TYR A 87 14.09 -4.53 -13.04
C TYR A 87 13.35 -3.61 -14.01
N GLY A 88 14.10 -2.85 -14.81
CA GLY A 88 13.58 -1.79 -15.66
C GLY A 88 13.27 -0.51 -14.89
N ASP A 89 12.84 0.53 -15.60
CA ASP A 89 12.52 1.82 -14.99
C ASP A 89 11.20 1.76 -14.21
N LEU A 90 11.16 2.37 -13.02
CA LEU A 90 9.94 2.43 -12.19
C LEU A 90 8.74 3.04 -12.94
N GLY A 91 9.00 3.99 -13.84
CA GLY A 91 7.96 4.59 -14.68
C GLY A 91 7.32 3.61 -15.66
N GLU A 92 8.06 2.60 -16.14
CA GLU A 92 7.53 1.59 -17.05
C GLU A 92 6.58 0.61 -16.34
N LEU A 93 6.75 0.42 -15.02
CA LEU A 93 5.87 -0.40 -14.20
C LEU A 93 4.50 0.24 -13.97
N LEU A 94 4.37 1.56 -14.10
CA LEU A 94 3.09 2.25 -13.98
C LEU A 94 2.13 1.89 -15.12
N LEU A 95 0.86 1.71 -14.77
CA LEU A 95 -0.19 1.47 -15.74
C LEU A 95 -0.20 2.60 -16.80
N PRO A 96 -0.24 2.29 -18.10
CA PRO A 96 -0.33 3.32 -19.14
C PRO A 96 -1.70 3.99 -19.12
N PRO A 97 -1.88 5.12 -19.84
CA PRO A 97 -3.19 5.75 -20.02
C PRO A 97 -4.28 4.74 -20.39
N GLN A 98 -5.36 4.73 -19.61
CA GLN A 98 -6.46 3.79 -19.80
C GLN A 98 -7.55 4.39 -20.69
N PRO A 99 -8.28 3.56 -21.46
CA PRO A 99 -9.49 4.01 -22.14
C PRO A 99 -10.45 4.69 -21.15
N MET A 100 -11.07 5.79 -21.58
CA MET A 100 -12.02 6.57 -20.77
C MET A 100 -11.41 7.33 -19.57
N LEU A 101 -10.09 7.29 -19.39
CA LEU A 101 -9.38 8.11 -18.43
C LEU A 101 -8.46 9.11 -19.15
N LYS A 102 -8.32 10.29 -18.57
CA LYS A 102 -7.35 11.32 -18.96
C LYS A 102 -6.39 11.56 -17.81
N GLN A 103 -5.28 12.24 -18.08
CA GLN A 103 -4.29 12.59 -17.06
C GLN A 103 -4.94 13.33 -15.89
N GLY A 104 -4.64 12.87 -14.67
CA GLY A 104 -5.20 13.37 -13.42
C GLY A 104 -4.52 14.63 -12.89
N PRO A 105 -4.89 15.07 -11.68
CA PRO A 105 -4.23 16.16 -10.98
C PRO A 105 -2.84 15.75 -10.47
N ASP A 106 -2.00 16.73 -10.14
CA ASP A 106 -0.68 16.47 -9.58
C ASP A 106 -0.78 15.87 -8.17
N VAL A 107 0.15 14.98 -7.85
CA VAL A 107 0.41 14.52 -6.49
C VAL A 107 1.29 15.57 -5.82
N GLU A 108 0.65 16.46 -5.06
CA GLU A 108 1.32 17.57 -4.37
C GLU A 108 2.23 18.37 -5.34
N GLN A 109 3.48 18.65 -4.94
CA GLN A 109 4.51 19.28 -5.79
C GLN A 109 5.18 18.35 -6.81
N TYR A 110 4.90 17.04 -6.78
CA TYR A 110 5.68 16.05 -7.54
C TYR A 110 5.18 15.87 -8.98
N GLY A 111 3.93 16.24 -9.26
CA GLY A 111 3.30 16.06 -10.57
C GLY A 111 2.44 14.81 -10.65
N ASN A 112 1.95 14.48 -11.85
CA ASN A 112 0.94 13.44 -12.09
C ASN A 112 1.41 12.26 -12.95
N ASP A 113 2.64 12.30 -13.44
CA ASP A 113 3.30 11.20 -14.17
C ASP A 113 4.82 11.37 -14.04
N THR A 114 5.39 10.92 -12.92
CA THR A 114 6.78 11.20 -12.56
C THR A 114 7.47 10.02 -11.88
N VAL A 115 8.80 10.02 -11.94
CA VAL A 115 9.67 9.14 -11.17
C VAL A 115 10.49 9.99 -10.22
N LEU A 116 10.46 9.64 -8.95
CA LEU A 116 11.14 10.29 -7.85
C LEU A 116 12.40 9.51 -7.48
N ASP A 117 13.48 10.23 -7.21
CA ASP A 117 14.65 9.65 -6.57
C ASP A 117 14.37 9.28 -5.10
N ALA A 118 15.35 8.65 -4.45
CA ALA A 118 15.23 8.21 -3.06
C ALA A 118 14.89 9.37 -2.08
N ALA A 119 15.49 10.54 -2.27
CA ALA A 119 15.30 11.68 -1.37
C ALA A 119 13.90 12.28 -1.55
N GLN A 120 13.46 12.45 -2.80
CA GLN A 120 12.13 12.94 -3.14
C GLN A 120 11.04 11.96 -2.68
N ALA A 121 11.23 10.66 -2.91
CA ALA A 121 10.30 9.61 -2.49
C ALA A 121 10.18 9.54 -0.97
N LYS A 122 11.29 9.70 -0.24
CA LYS A 122 11.27 9.78 1.22
C LYS A 122 10.53 11.03 1.69
N ALA A 123 10.84 12.20 1.14
CA ALA A 123 10.15 13.45 1.52
C ALA A 123 8.64 13.38 1.23
N MET A 124 8.24 12.76 0.13
CA MET A 124 6.81 12.55 -0.18
C MET A 124 6.13 11.70 0.89
N ALA A 125 6.80 10.62 1.33
CA ALA A 125 6.25 9.74 2.34
C ALA A 125 6.29 10.35 3.75
N GLU A 126 7.21 11.27 4.05
CA GLU A 126 7.21 12.07 5.28
C GLU A 126 6.12 13.16 5.27
N GLY A 127 5.81 13.70 4.09
CA GLY A 127 4.91 14.84 3.91
C GLY A 127 3.44 14.51 3.64
N GLY A 128 3.09 13.23 3.48
CA GLY A 128 1.76 12.80 3.07
C GLY A 128 0.62 13.19 4.03
N ASP A 129 -0.62 12.97 3.56
CA ASP A 129 -1.85 13.32 4.29
C ASP A 129 -1.81 12.82 5.75
N GLY A 130 -2.02 13.75 6.70
CA GLY A 130 -1.99 13.49 8.14
C GLY A 130 -0.64 13.70 8.84
N ALA A 131 0.46 13.90 8.09
CA ALA A 131 1.77 14.19 8.68
C ALA A 131 1.81 15.49 9.51
N ALA A 132 0.95 16.45 9.14
CA ALA A 132 0.77 17.71 9.87
C ALA A 132 0.13 17.51 11.26
N ASP A 133 -0.71 16.49 11.41
CA ASP A 133 -1.47 16.21 12.64
C ASP A 133 -0.70 15.27 13.60
N LEU A 134 0.42 14.69 13.15
CA LEU A 134 1.27 13.86 14.00
C LEU A 134 1.92 14.67 15.11
N SER A 135 1.84 14.17 16.34
CA SER A 135 2.66 14.67 17.44
C SER A 135 4.15 14.45 17.15
N ALA A 136 5.02 15.19 17.84
CA ALA A 136 6.46 15.04 17.68
C ALA A 136 6.97 13.60 17.95
N LYS A 137 6.27 12.85 18.82
CA LYS A 137 6.59 11.44 19.10
C LYS A 137 6.19 10.54 17.93
N GLU A 138 4.98 10.72 17.40
CA GLU A 138 4.47 9.94 16.27
C GLU A 138 5.27 10.21 15.00
N ARG A 139 5.64 11.48 14.75
CA ARG A 139 6.52 11.83 13.63
C ARG A 139 7.87 11.13 13.70
N ARG A 140 8.54 11.17 14.85
CA ARG A 140 9.82 10.45 15.04
C ARG A 140 9.69 8.94 14.83
N GLN A 141 8.55 8.36 15.22
CA GLN A 141 8.29 6.95 14.98
C GLN A 141 8.12 6.70 13.47
N ALA A 142 7.29 7.48 12.79
CA ALA A 142 7.09 7.37 11.34
C ALA A 142 8.41 7.55 10.56
N ASP A 143 9.25 8.53 10.94
CA ASP A 143 10.55 8.78 10.31
C ASP A 143 11.49 7.57 10.46
N ALA A 144 11.55 6.97 11.65
CA ALA A 144 12.38 5.79 11.90
C ALA A 144 11.91 4.57 11.11
N GLU A 145 10.60 4.45 10.91
CA GLU A 145 9.96 3.39 10.15
C GLU A 145 10.21 3.53 8.64
N LEU A 146 10.12 4.77 8.14
CA LEU A 146 10.53 5.17 6.79
C LEU A 146 12.00 4.83 6.52
N ASP A 147 12.89 5.17 7.45
CA ASP A 147 14.32 4.88 7.36
C ASP A 147 14.59 3.38 7.31
N ALA A 148 13.88 2.59 8.11
CA ALA A 148 14.01 1.12 8.16
C ALA A 148 13.57 0.41 6.87
N MET A 149 12.77 1.07 6.02
CA MET A 149 12.40 0.53 4.71
C MET A 149 13.50 0.70 3.66
N HIS A 150 14.42 1.64 3.85
CA HIS A 150 15.42 2.02 2.85
C HIS A 150 14.79 2.36 1.49
N ILE A 151 13.94 3.39 1.45
CA ILE A 151 13.32 3.86 0.20
C ILE A 151 14.39 4.22 -0.82
N LYS A 152 14.24 3.73 -2.05
CA LYS A 152 15.19 3.92 -3.16
C LYS A 152 14.65 4.84 -4.25
N GLY A 153 13.34 5.01 -4.32
CA GLY A 153 12.66 5.85 -5.30
C GLY A 153 11.17 5.55 -5.32
N ALA A 154 10.43 6.33 -6.10
CA ALA A 154 9.01 6.11 -6.31
C ALA A 154 8.60 6.46 -7.74
N ALA A 155 7.49 5.92 -8.21
CA ALA A 155 6.84 6.34 -9.43
C ALA A 155 5.37 6.63 -9.16
N LEU A 156 4.88 7.72 -9.75
CA LEU A 156 3.57 8.28 -9.51
C LEU A 156 2.83 8.40 -10.83
N ARG A 157 1.57 7.98 -10.87
CA ARG A 157 0.67 8.33 -11.97
C ARG A 157 -0.74 8.55 -11.51
N THR A 158 -1.33 9.65 -11.94
CA THR A 158 -2.74 9.94 -11.67
C THR A 158 -3.57 9.99 -12.95
N PHE A 159 -4.82 9.59 -12.80
CA PHE A 159 -5.83 9.63 -13.83
C PHE A 159 -7.08 10.32 -13.31
N ARG A 160 -7.92 10.80 -14.21
CA ARG A 160 -9.29 11.19 -13.90
C ARG A 160 -10.23 10.73 -15.00
N ARG A 161 -11.50 10.53 -14.67
CA ARG A 161 -12.52 10.33 -15.70
C ARG A 161 -12.69 11.57 -16.57
N PHE A 162 -13.19 11.37 -17.80
CA PHE A 162 -13.44 12.47 -18.73
C PHE A 162 -14.42 13.51 -18.19
N ASP A 163 -15.45 13.06 -17.48
CA ASP A 163 -16.45 13.91 -16.82
C ASP A 163 -15.93 14.58 -15.53
N GLY A 164 -14.72 14.25 -15.09
CA GLY A 164 -14.11 14.78 -13.87
C GLY A 164 -14.69 14.25 -12.57
N SER A 165 -15.54 13.21 -12.62
CA SER A 165 -16.17 12.64 -11.42
C SER A 165 -15.19 11.94 -10.50
N ASP A 166 -14.34 11.08 -11.07
CA ASP A 166 -13.41 10.25 -10.29
C ASP A 166 -11.95 10.58 -10.61
N THR A 167 -11.12 10.64 -9.59
CA THR A 167 -9.65 10.70 -9.68
C THR A 167 -9.06 9.39 -9.16
N TYR A 168 -8.01 8.92 -9.83
CA TYR A 168 -7.28 7.70 -9.50
C TYR A 168 -5.80 8.07 -9.32
N ALA A 169 -5.14 7.54 -8.31
CA ALA A 169 -3.71 7.70 -8.10
C ALA A 169 -3.06 6.33 -7.89
N ILE A 170 -1.92 6.13 -8.54
CA ILE A 170 -1.08 4.95 -8.39
C ILE A 170 0.29 5.42 -7.95
N THR A 171 0.78 4.86 -6.85
CA THR A 171 2.13 5.09 -6.37
C THR A 171 2.83 3.74 -6.23
N ILE A 172 4.02 3.64 -6.81
CA ILE A 172 4.92 2.51 -6.63
C ILE A 172 6.14 3.02 -5.88
N VAL A 173 6.43 2.48 -4.70
CA VAL A 173 7.64 2.82 -3.92
C VAL A 173 8.59 1.63 -3.95
N GLN A 174 9.83 1.87 -4.35
CA GLN A 174 10.89 0.87 -4.24
C GLN A 174 11.52 0.93 -2.84
N VAL A 175 11.63 -0.22 -2.19
CA VAL A 175 12.26 -0.36 -0.87
C VAL A 175 13.49 -1.28 -0.91
N GLY A 176 14.43 -1.06 0.00
CA GLY A 176 15.54 -1.99 0.23
C GLY A 176 15.16 -3.15 1.14
N ASN A 177 14.20 -2.94 2.06
CA ASN A 177 13.77 -3.92 3.03
C ASN A 177 12.45 -4.59 2.62
N LYS A 178 12.55 -5.66 1.82
CA LYS A 178 11.40 -6.41 1.30
C LYS A 178 10.53 -7.04 2.40
N LEU A 179 11.15 -7.43 3.52
CA LEU A 179 10.43 -8.02 4.65
C LEU A 179 9.51 -7.00 5.32
N ALA A 180 9.96 -5.76 5.49
CA ALA A 180 9.14 -4.67 6.00
C ALA A 180 7.99 -4.34 5.04
N ALA A 181 8.27 -4.24 3.73
CA ALA A 181 7.24 -4.00 2.72
C ALA A 181 6.18 -5.11 2.69
N GLY A 182 6.58 -6.39 2.72
CA GLY A 182 5.65 -7.53 2.69
C GLY A 182 4.72 -7.61 3.91
N ALA A 183 5.09 -6.97 5.03
CA ALA A 183 4.23 -6.89 6.22
C ALA A 183 3.18 -5.77 6.12
N ALA A 184 3.37 -4.77 5.27
CA ALA A 184 2.53 -3.58 5.20
C ALA A 184 1.06 -3.87 4.85
N PRO A 185 0.71 -4.72 3.84
CA PRO A 185 -0.69 -4.99 3.53
C PRO A 185 -1.45 -5.66 4.68
N GLU A 186 -0.82 -6.61 5.39
CA GLU A 186 -1.45 -7.25 6.55
C GLU A 186 -1.63 -6.28 7.71
N ALA A 187 -0.65 -5.38 7.92
CA ALA A 187 -0.74 -4.33 8.91
C ALA A 187 -1.89 -3.35 8.59
N PHE A 188 -2.01 -2.93 7.32
CA PHE A 188 -3.11 -2.11 6.82
C PHE A 188 -4.47 -2.79 6.97
N ARG A 189 -4.55 -4.11 6.72
CA ARG A 189 -5.75 -4.92 6.97
C ARG A 189 -6.15 -4.91 8.45
N LYS A 190 -5.20 -5.04 9.37
CA LYS A 190 -5.49 -5.03 10.82
C LYS A 190 -5.91 -3.66 11.30
N LEU A 191 -5.24 -2.61 10.83
CA LEU A 191 -5.57 -1.23 11.16
C LEU A 191 -7.00 -0.88 10.74
N SER A 192 -7.40 -1.27 9.52
CA SER A 192 -8.74 -1.02 9.02
C SER A 192 -9.82 -1.84 9.74
N GLN A 193 -9.55 -3.10 10.11
CA GLN A 193 -10.53 -3.93 10.82
C GLN A 193 -10.81 -3.48 12.26
N GLY A 194 -9.87 -2.75 12.87
CA GLY A 194 -10.00 -2.25 14.24
C GLY A 194 -10.58 -0.83 14.34
N SER A 195 -10.98 -0.21 13.23
CA SER A 195 -11.38 1.20 13.15
C SER A 195 -12.76 1.36 12.53
N ASP A 196 -13.60 2.22 13.10
CA ASP A 196 -14.88 2.62 12.51
C ASP A 196 -14.72 3.60 11.33
N VAL A 197 -13.49 4.07 11.10
CA VAL A 197 -13.12 5.02 10.02
C VAL A 197 -12.97 4.32 8.68
N PHE A 198 -12.63 3.02 8.66
CA PHE A 198 -12.45 2.27 7.43
C PHE A 198 -13.24 0.96 7.45
N GLY A 199 -14.06 0.75 6.42
CA GLY A 199 -14.69 -0.52 6.12
C GLY A 199 -13.81 -1.41 5.23
N ARG A 200 -14.10 -2.71 5.23
CA ARG A 200 -13.49 -3.66 4.30
C ARG A 200 -13.86 -3.29 2.85
N GLY A 201 -12.85 -3.17 2.00
CA GLY A 201 -13.02 -2.97 0.56
C GLY A 201 -13.18 -4.27 -0.22
N PRO A 202 -13.54 -4.19 -1.52
CA PRO A 202 -13.58 -5.33 -2.42
C PRO A 202 -12.21 -6.02 -2.58
N ALA A 203 -12.23 -7.33 -2.84
CA ALA A 203 -11.01 -8.07 -3.18
C ALA A 203 -10.48 -7.66 -4.56
N VAL A 204 -9.16 -7.75 -4.75
CA VAL A 204 -8.52 -7.55 -6.05
C VAL A 204 -8.44 -8.89 -6.78
N PRO A 205 -9.05 -9.03 -7.97
CA PRO A 205 -9.00 -10.27 -8.74
C PRO A 205 -7.56 -10.69 -9.05
N GLY A 206 -7.22 -11.97 -8.86
CA GLY A 206 -5.88 -12.50 -9.12
C GLY A 206 -4.82 -12.19 -8.04
N HIS A 207 -5.12 -11.26 -7.13
CA HIS A 207 -4.14 -10.73 -6.17
C HIS A 207 -4.64 -10.85 -4.72
N PRO A 208 -4.64 -12.05 -4.11
CA PRO A 208 -5.21 -12.28 -2.78
C PRO A 208 -4.48 -11.55 -1.64
N HIS A 209 -3.22 -11.17 -1.88
CA HIS A 209 -2.40 -10.41 -0.93
C HIS A 209 -2.70 -8.91 -0.94
N ALA A 210 -3.36 -8.41 -1.99
CA ALA A 210 -3.79 -7.03 -2.05
C ALA A 210 -4.93 -6.77 -1.05
N VAL A 211 -4.88 -5.63 -0.39
CA VAL A 211 -5.82 -5.22 0.66
C VAL A 211 -6.45 -3.91 0.23
N CYS A 212 -7.76 -3.91 0.05
CA CYS A 212 -8.52 -2.69 -0.19
C CYS A 212 -9.43 -2.37 1.00
N VAL A 213 -9.59 -1.08 1.26
CA VAL A 213 -10.47 -0.52 2.29
C VAL A 213 -11.28 0.63 1.69
N VAL A 214 -12.40 0.95 2.33
CA VAL A 214 -13.29 2.05 1.94
C VAL A 214 -13.55 2.91 3.18
N PRO A 215 -13.91 4.20 3.05
CA PRO A 215 -14.38 4.97 4.18
C PRO A 215 -15.54 4.27 4.90
N GLY A 216 -15.44 4.21 6.23
CA GLY A 216 -16.44 3.63 7.15
C GLY A 216 -17.55 4.62 7.48
N SER A 217 -18.54 4.16 8.24
CA SER A 217 -19.73 4.98 8.57
C SER A 217 -19.41 6.21 9.41
N ALA A 218 -18.34 6.18 10.23
CA ALA A 218 -17.90 7.33 11.00
C ALA A 218 -17.33 8.46 10.11
N ALA A 219 -16.87 8.12 8.90
CA ALA A 219 -16.40 9.07 7.89
C ALA A 219 -17.51 9.52 6.92
N ALA A 220 -18.69 8.89 6.96
CA ALA A 220 -19.82 9.15 6.09
C ALA A 220 -20.84 10.06 6.79
N SER A 221 -20.46 11.29 7.12
CA SER A 221 -21.37 12.29 7.71
C SER A 221 -21.66 13.41 6.71
N GLY A 222 -22.88 13.42 6.15
CA GLY A 222 -23.41 14.46 5.26
C GLY A 222 -23.77 13.96 3.85
N ASP A 223 -24.50 14.78 3.07
CA ASP A 223 -24.97 14.44 1.71
C ASP A 223 -23.89 14.66 0.62
N ASP A 224 -22.74 15.26 0.96
CA ASP A 224 -21.68 15.72 0.05
C ASP A 224 -20.33 14.97 0.21
N TRP A 225 -20.33 13.74 0.74
CA TRP A 225 -19.07 13.02 0.97
C TRP A 225 -18.51 12.39 -0.31
N LEU A 226 -17.22 12.63 -0.58
CA LEU A 226 -16.48 11.90 -1.59
C LEU A 226 -16.37 10.43 -1.16
N GLN A 227 -16.84 9.54 -2.03
CA GLN A 227 -16.56 8.13 -1.88
C GLN A 227 -15.09 7.87 -2.23
N GLY A 228 -14.50 6.90 -1.54
CA GLY A 228 -13.13 6.51 -1.80
C GLY A 228 -12.93 5.01 -1.72
N MET A 229 -11.82 4.56 -2.29
CA MET A 229 -11.27 3.24 -2.05
C MET A 229 -9.75 3.31 -2.10
N TYR A 230 -9.12 2.62 -1.16
CA TYR A 230 -7.69 2.61 -0.92
C TYR A 230 -7.19 1.19 -0.95
N CYS A 231 -6.25 0.89 -1.82
CA CYS A 231 -5.68 -0.44 -1.96
C CYS A 231 -4.18 -0.42 -1.77
N GLN A 232 -3.67 -1.50 -1.20
CA GLN A 232 -2.25 -1.74 -1.02
C GLN A 232 -1.89 -3.17 -1.39
N ALA A 233 -0.72 -3.30 -1.99
CA ALA A 233 -0.11 -4.57 -2.31
C ALA A 233 1.42 -4.46 -2.28
N THR A 234 2.08 -5.60 -2.36
CA THR A 234 3.54 -5.68 -2.41
C THR A 234 3.94 -6.71 -3.45
N GLU A 235 4.87 -6.34 -4.32
CA GLU A 235 5.46 -7.19 -5.35
C GLU A 235 6.98 -7.14 -5.23
N GLY A 236 7.57 -8.11 -4.52
CA GLY A 236 9.02 -8.13 -4.30
C GLY A 236 9.52 -6.95 -3.47
N ASP A 237 10.27 -6.04 -4.09
CA ASP A 237 10.80 -4.80 -3.50
C ASP A 237 9.92 -3.58 -3.77
N LEU A 238 8.73 -3.78 -4.33
CA LEU A 238 7.80 -2.73 -4.68
C LEU A 238 6.59 -2.73 -3.75
N MET A 239 6.32 -1.58 -3.13
CA MET A 239 5.04 -1.31 -2.48
C MET A 239 4.15 -0.56 -3.46
N VAL A 240 2.92 -1.04 -3.65
CA VAL A 240 1.97 -0.48 -4.61
C VAL A 240 0.78 0.05 -3.83
N THR A 241 0.53 1.35 -3.91
CA THR A 241 -0.69 1.97 -3.43
C THR A 241 -1.56 2.41 -4.60
N PHE A 242 -2.86 2.25 -4.41
CA PHE A 242 -3.86 2.69 -5.37
C PHE A 242 -4.99 3.38 -4.62
N ARG A 243 -5.36 4.56 -5.08
CA ARG A 243 -6.44 5.36 -4.51
C ARG A 243 -7.41 5.75 -5.61
N VAL A 244 -8.70 5.73 -5.29
CA VAL A 244 -9.73 6.33 -6.12
C VAL A 244 -10.65 7.16 -5.25
N GLU A 245 -11.04 8.32 -5.75
CA GLU A 245 -11.93 9.26 -5.07
C GLU A 245 -12.90 9.91 -6.04
N GLY A 246 -14.13 10.13 -5.60
CA GLY A 246 -15.16 10.77 -6.40
C GLY A 246 -16.53 10.72 -5.72
N PRO A 247 -17.53 11.45 -6.23
CA PRO A 247 -18.86 11.48 -5.62
C PRO A 247 -19.58 10.13 -5.74
N ARG A 248 -19.22 9.30 -6.75
CA ARG A 248 -19.81 7.97 -6.98
C ARG A 248 -18.78 7.01 -7.57
N VAL A 249 -17.80 6.63 -6.76
CA VAL A 249 -16.75 5.70 -7.16
C VAL A 249 -17.33 4.33 -7.56
N ASN A 250 -17.10 3.92 -8.80
CA ASN A 250 -17.35 2.55 -9.22
C ASN A 250 -16.22 1.64 -8.70
N ARG A 251 -16.44 1.05 -7.52
CA ARG A 251 -15.44 0.22 -6.83
C ARG A 251 -15.01 -1.00 -7.64
N SER A 252 -15.93 -1.62 -8.39
CA SER A 252 -15.62 -2.78 -9.23
C SER A 252 -14.67 -2.42 -10.38
N GLN A 253 -14.89 -1.28 -11.03
CA GLN A 253 -13.97 -0.76 -12.05
C GLN A 253 -12.62 -0.40 -11.43
N ALA A 254 -12.63 0.20 -10.24
CA ALA A 254 -11.41 0.60 -9.55
C ALA A 254 -10.54 -0.61 -9.14
N VAL A 255 -11.11 -1.70 -8.60
CA VAL A 255 -10.31 -2.91 -8.31
C VAL A 255 -9.82 -3.62 -9.57
N ALA A 256 -10.54 -3.52 -10.69
CA ALA A 256 -10.05 -4.02 -11.96
C ALA A 256 -8.83 -3.22 -12.46
N LEU A 257 -8.77 -1.90 -12.20
CA LEU A 257 -7.59 -1.09 -12.49
C LEU A 257 -6.41 -1.46 -11.58
N MET A 258 -6.66 -1.68 -10.29
CA MET A 258 -5.64 -2.17 -9.36
C MET A 258 -5.09 -3.54 -9.80
N ALA A 259 -5.96 -4.48 -10.20
CA ALA A 259 -5.53 -5.78 -10.71
C ALA A 259 -4.63 -5.63 -11.95
N LYS A 260 -5.02 -4.80 -12.92
CA LYS A 260 -4.19 -4.51 -14.11
C LYS A 260 -2.84 -3.91 -13.75
N GLN A 261 -2.78 -3.05 -12.73
CA GLN A 261 -1.53 -2.48 -12.24
C GLN A 261 -0.62 -3.57 -11.67
N LEU A 262 -1.16 -4.49 -10.86
CA LEU A 262 -0.38 -5.59 -10.31
C LEU A 262 0.04 -6.61 -11.38
N ASP A 263 -0.84 -6.95 -12.32
CA ASP A 263 -0.51 -7.80 -13.49
C ASP A 263 0.57 -7.18 -14.39
N ARG A 264 0.67 -5.85 -14.41
CA ARG A 264 1.71 -5.15 -15.16
C ARG A 264 3.08 -5.32 -14.51
N ILE A 265 3.13 -5.23 -13.18
CA ILE A 265 4.33 -5.44 -12.37
C ILE A 265 4.76 -6.91 -12.43
N GLN A 266 3.79 -7.82 -12.29
CA GLN A 266 3.96 -9.25 -12.43
C GLN A 266 4.02 -9.63 -13.93
N ALA A 267 5.20 -9.55 -14.52
CA ALA A 267 5.47 -10.23 -15.78
C ALA A 267 6.10 -11.59 -15.49
N PRO A 268 5.71 -12.68 -16.16
CA PRO A 268 6.28 -13.99 -15.91
C PRO A 268 7.76 -13.95 -16.30
N GLY A 269 8.63 -13.84 -15.30
CA GLY A 269 10.01 -14.29 -15.43
C GLY A 269 10.02 -15.82 -15.47
N GLU A 270 9.33 -16.43 -16.44
CA GLU A 270 9.67 -17.78 -16.86
C GLU A 270 10.97 -17.68 -17.64
N GLY A 271 12.04 -18.02 -16.95
CA GLY A 271 13.39 -18.12 -17.45
C GLY A 271 14.22 -18.88 -16.42
N VAL A 272 13.84 -20.14 -16.23
CA VAL A 272 14.78 -21.21 -15.85
C VAL A 272 15.94 -21.28 -16.84
#